data_AF-A0A2H3DRA0-F1
#
_entry.id   AF-A0A2H3DRA0-F1
#
_cell.length_a   1.000
_cell.length_b   1.000
_cell.length_c   1.000
_cell.angle_alpha   90.00
_cell.angle_beta   90.00
_cell.angle_gamma   90.00
#
_symmetry.space_group_name_H-M   'P 1'
#
loop_
_entity.id
_entity.type
_entity.pdbx_description
1 polymer ?
#
loop_
_entity_poly.entity_id
_entity_poly.type
_entity_poly.pdbx_seq_one_letter_code
_entity_poly.pdbx_strand_id
1 'polypeptide(L)'
;MEYSQAGAMRCVPINVVGSTAARTPQEINEFLSDDLSLTTVALKLHPKVYWIWNHRRWCLEHVPDGPGTDTEGDPEGWRKSYWDKEMFVVEKMLDADSRNFQAWNYRRYVLAGMPVPRSETSELAYTTKKIESNFSNFSAWHQRSKMLTSLWDSGSLDPVKSKEDGGSWVQTIVSLALLV
;
A
#
# COMPACT_ATOMS: atom_id res chain seq x y z
N MET A 1 57.87 11.48 17.39
CA MET A 1 56.86 11.24 16.34
C MET A 1 55.50 11.29 17.00
N GLU A 2 54.95 12.51 17.05
CA GLU A 2 53.62 12.79 17.60
C GLU A 2 52.56 12.30 16.62
N TYR A 3 51.66 11.43 17.09
CA TYR A 3 50.44 11.10 16.36
C TYR A 3 49.33 12.06 16.82
N SER A 4 48.95 12.92 15.88
CA SER A 4 47.87 13.90 15.90
C SER A 4 46.57 13.35 16.49
N GLN A 5 46.06 14.02 17.53
CA GLN A 5 44.67 13.88 17.97
C GLN A 5 43.74 14.44 16.89
N ALA A 6 43.02 13.57 16.18
CA ALA A 6 41.93 13.98 15.32
C ALA A 6 40.78 14.48 16.20
N GLY A 7 40.51 15.79 16.14
CA GLY A 7 39.44 16.44 16.88
C GLY A 7 38.08 15.86 16.52
N ALA A 8 37.37 15.35 17.54
CA ALA A 8 35.96 15.03 17.42
C ALA A 8 35.18 16.34 17.14
N MET A 9 34.66 16.49 15.93
CA MET A 9 33.61 17.46 15.64
C MET A 9 32.41 17.10 16.50
N ARG A 10 32.25 17.80 17.62
CA ARG A 10 31.01 17.78 18.39
C ARG A 10 29.97 18.53 17.56
N CYS A 11 28.92 17.84 17.13
CA CYS A 11 27.73 18.49 16.60
C CYS A 11 27.23 19.48 17.66
N VAL A 12 27.32 20.78 17.37
CA VAL A 12 26.71 21.82 18.19
C VAL A 12 25.21 21.72 17.94
N PRO A 13 24.36 21.49 18.96
CA PRO A 13 22.92 21.52 18.76
C PRO A 13 22.53 22.95 18.37
N ILE A 14 21.90 23.09 17.21
CA ILE A 14 21.24 24.33 16.82
C ILE A 14 20.05 24.48 17.77
N ASN A 15 20.20 25.31 18.79
CA ASN A 15 19.09 25.76 19.63
C ASN A 15 18.19 26.67 18.77
N VAL A 16 17.23 26.07 18.07
CA VAL A 16 16.08 26.81 17.56
C VAL A 16 15.21 27.14 18.78
N VAL A 17 15.31 28.37 19.25
CA VAL A 17 14.42 28.93 20.27
C VAL A 17 13.06 29.15 19.61
N GLY A 18 12.26 28.10 19.55
CA GLY A 18 10.85 28.12 19.24
C GLY A 18 10.19 27.07 20.11
N SER A 19 9.22 27.48 20.91
CA SER A 19 8.44 26.58 21.78
C SER A 19 8.00 25.35 20.99
N THR A 20 8.68 24.21 21.16
CA THR A 20 8.22 22.93 20.61
C THR A 20 7.16 22.37 21.54
N ALA A 21 6.02 23.07 21.63
CA ALA A 21 4.81 22.39 22.07
C ALA A 21 4.63 21.20 21.13
N ALA A 22 4.46 20.00 21.68
CA ALA A 22 4.18 18.82 20.88
C ALA A 22 2.94 19.12 20.03
N ARG A 23 3.04 18.90 18.71
CA ARG A 23 1.89 19.06 17.80
C ARG A 23 0.77 18.13 18.24
N THR A 24 -0.46 18.61 18.12
CA THR A 24 -1.65 17.80 18.39
C THR A 24 -1.82 16.72 17.32
N PRO A 25 -2.48 15.58 17.64
CA PRO A 25 -2.82 14.56 16.64
C PRO A 25 -3.59 15.12 15.43
N GLN A 26 -4.45 16.11 15.68
CA GLN A 26 -5.21 16.79 14.64
C GLN A 26 -4.31 17.55 13.66
N GLU A 27 -3.39 18.38 14.16
CA GLU A 27 -2.43 19.11 13.33
C GLU A 27 -1.54 18.16 12.53
N ILE A 28 -1.07 17.06 13.15
CA ILE A 28 -0.29 16.03 12.46
C ILE A 28 -1.10 15.43 11.32
N ASN A 29 -2.35 15.05 11.57
CA ASN A 29 -3.24 14.49 10.56
C ASN A 29 -3.48 15.46 9.38
N GLU A 30 -3.64 16.75 9.65
CA GLU A 30 -3.78 17.79 8.61
C GLU A 30 -2.52 17.87 7.72
N PHE A 31 -1.32 17.92 8.32
CA PHE A 31 -0.07 17.90 7.55
C PHE A 31 0.08 16.66 6.67
N LEU A 32 -0.29 15.48 7.21
CA LEU A 32 -0.23 14.22 6.46
C LEU A 32 -1.24 14.20 5.31
N SER A 33 -2.44 14.73 5.51
CA SER A 33 -3.46 14.88 4.47
C SER A 33 -2.97 15.76 3.32
N ASP A 34 -2.33 16.88 3.65
CA ASP A 34 -1.76 17.80 2.66
C ASP A 34 -0.61 17.16 1.88
N ASP A 35 0.30 16.45 2.56
CA ASP A 35 1.40 15.72 1.92
C ASP A 35 0.91 14.59 1.00
N LEU A 36 -0.12 13.85 1.42
CA LEU A 36 -0.74 12.82 0.58
C LEU A 36 -1.45 13.44 -0.64
N SER A 37 -2.04 14.63 -0.48
CA SER A 37 -2.64 15.38 -1.58
C SER A 37 -1.58 15.87 -2.57
N LEU A 38 -0.49 16.46 -2.08
CA LEU A 38 0.66 16.90 -2.87
C LEU A 38 1.28 15.73 -3.65
N THR A 39 1.57 14.62 -2.97
CA THR A 39 2.17 13.45 -3.62
C THR A 39 1.23 12.80 -4.63
N THR A 40 -0.09 12.92 -4.47
CA THR A 40 -1.06 12.46 -5.48
C THR A 40 -0.91 13.24 -6.78
N VAL A 41 -0.71 14.56 -6.71
CA VAL A 41 -0.42 15.40 -7.89
C VAL A 41 0.91 15.00 -8.51
N ALA A 42 1.95 14.80 -7.69
CA ALA A 42 3.27 14.39 -8.16
C ALA A 42 3.26 13.01 -8.85
N LEU A 43 2.48 12.05 -8.35
CA LEU A 43 2.34 10.73 -8.95
C LEU A 43 1.74 10.77 -10.36
N LYS A 44 0.81 11.70 -10.62
CA LYS A 44 0.22 11.85 -11.97
C LYS A 44 1.27 12.27 -13.00
N LEU A 45 2.24 13.07 -12.60
CA LEU A 45 3.32 13.58 -13.47
C LEU A 45 4.50 12.61 -13.54
N HIS A 46 4.84 11.98 -12.41
CA HIS A 46 6.05 11.18 -12.23
C HIS A 46 5.77 9.82 -11.56
N PRO A 47 4.94 8.95 -12.18
CA PRO A 47 4.39 7.74 -11.56
C PRO A 47 5.42 6.66 -11.19
N LYS A 48 6.65 6.77 -11.70
CA LYS A 48 7.73 5.79 -11.51
C LYS A 48 8.82 6.25 -10.55
N VAL A 49 8.72 7.46 -9.99
CA VAL A 49 9.69 7.97 -9.02
C VAL A 49 9.48 7.27 -7.68
N TYR A 50 10.48 6.49 -7.26
CA TYR A 50 10.46 5.71 -6.03
C TYR A 50 10.17 6.56 -4.78
N TRP A 51 10.81 7.73 -4.67
CA TRP A 51 10.72 8.58 -3.49
C TRP A 51 9.33 9.10 -3.20
N ILE A 52 8.48 9.29 -4.23
CA ILE A 52 7.08 9.69 -4.02
C ILE A 52 6.31 8.57 -3.32
N TRP A 53 6.42 7.34 -3.83
CA TRP A 53 5.81 6.16 -3.19
C TRP A 53 6.37 5.93 -1.78
N ASN A 54 7.66 6.18 -1.57
CA ASN A 54 8.28 6.05 -0.26
C ASN A 54 7.74 7.07 0.74
N HIS A 55 7.63 8.34 0.35
CA HIS A 55 7.05 9.40 1.18
C HIS A 55 5.61 9.06 1.57
N ARG A 56 4.81 8.57 0.63
CA ARG A 56 3.44 8.14 0.93
C ARG A 56 3.37 7.02 1.97
N ARG A 57 4.29 6.05 1.94
CA ARG A 57 4.38 5.01 2.99
C ARG A 57 4.69 5.62 4.34
N TRP A 58 5.67 6.53 4.37
CA TRP A 58 6.02 7.26 5.59
C TRP A 58 4.81 8.02 6.14
N CYS A 59 4.05 8.72 5.30
CA CYS A 59 2.84 9.42 5.75
C CYS A 59 1.85 8.46 6.43
N LEU A 60 1.59 7.30 5.83
CA LEU A 60 0.69 6.29 6.40
C LEU A 60 1.18 5.75 7.74
N GLU A 61 2.47 5.47 7.88
CA GLU A 61 3.08 4.97 9.13
C GLU A 61 2.98 5.95 10.29
N HIS A 62 2.79 7.24 10.01
CA HIS A 62 2.73 8.31 11.01
C HIS A 62 1.32 8.85 11.24
N VAL A 63 0.29 8.24 10.65
CA VAL A 63 -1.11 8.60 10.94
C VAL A 63 -1.37 8.36 12.43
N PRO A 64 -1.74 9.40 13.19
CA PRO A 64 -2.07 9.24 14.60
C PRO A 64 -3.45 8.60 14.79
N ASP A 65 -3.71 8.13 16.00
CA ASP A 65 -5.05 7.71 16.40
C ASP A 65 -6.00 8.91 16.40
N GLY A 66 -7.20 8.72 15.87
CA GLY A 66 -8.21 9.77 15.81
C GLY A 66 -9.50 9.36 15.10
N PRO A 67 -10.57 10.13 15.35
CA PRO A 67 -11.91 9.78 14.90
C PRO A 67 -12.01 9.85 13.37
N GLY A 68 -12.48 8.77 12.76
CA GLY A 68 -12.78 8.72 11.33
C GLY A 68 -14.04 9.51 10.96
N THR A 69 -14.37 9.53 9.67
CA THR A 69 -15.59 10.18 9.17
C THR A 69 -16.87 9.39 9.45
N ASP A 70 -16.75 8.08 9.68
CA ASP A 70 -17.87 7.15 9.53
C ASP A 70 -18.36 6.55 10.86
N THR A 71 -17.59 6.66 11.94
CA THR A 71 -17.95 6.07 13.24
C THR A 71 -17.42 6.93 14.39
N GLU A 72 -18.32 7.64 15.08
CA GLU A 72 -17.97 8.39 16.28
C GLU A 72 -17.42 7.44 17.35
N GLY A 73 -16.18 7.68 17.79
CA GLY A 73 -15.53 6.91 18.86
C GLY A 73 -14.59 5.78 18.44
N ASP A 74 -14.35 5.55 17.14
CA ASP A 74 -13.32 4.62 16.68
C ASP A 74 -11.92 5.30 16.66
N PRO A 75 -10.97 4.88 17.51
CA PRO A 75 -9.62 5.46 17.55
C PRO A 75 -8.81 5.21 16.26
N GLU A 76 -9.15 4.21 15.45
CA GLU A 76 -8.44 3.90 14.20
C GLU A 76 -9.12 4.51 12.95
N GLY A 77 -10.11 5.39 13.13
CA GLY A 77 -10.95 5.85 12.04
C GLY A 77 -10.18 6.64 10.96
N TRP A 78 -9.19 7.46 11.33
CA TRP A 78 -8.30 8.08 10.34
C TRP A 78 -7.49 7.05 9.56
N ARG A 79 -6.91 6.07 10.25
CA ARG A 79 -6.13 5.00 9.64
C ARG A 79 -6.95 4.23 8.61
N LYS A 80 -8.18 3.83 8.96
CA LYS A 80 -9.10 3.15 8.02
C LYS A 80 -9.36 4.00 6.77
N SER A 81 -9.72 5.27 6.97
CA SER A 81 -9.99 6.20 5.87
C SER A 81 -8.80 6.39 4.91
N TYR A 82 -7.58 6.53 5.45
CA TYR A 82 -6.40 6.67 4.60
C TYR A 82 -6.10 5.41 3.80
N TRP A 83 -6.15 4.23 4.41
CA TRP A 83 -5.85 2.99 3.69
C TRP A 83 -6.85 2.71 2.56
N ASP A 84 -8.13 3.01 2.77
CA ASP A 84 -9.14 2.89 1.72
C ASP A 84 -8.90 3.87 0.56
N LYS A 85 -8.56 5.13 0.88
CA LYS A 85 -8.18 6.13 -0.14
C LYS A 85 -6.93 5.70 -0.90
N GLU A 86 -5.91 5.19 -0.23
CA GLU A 86 -4.67 4.75 -0.86
C GLU A 86 -4.89 3.53 -1.75
N MET A 87 -5.78 2.63 -1.36
CA MET A 87 -6.19 1.53 -2.23
C MET A 87 -6.83 2.04 -3.52
N PHE A 88 -7.71 3.04 -3.42
CA PHE A 88 -8.30 3.69 -4.59
C PHE A 88 -7.24 4.36 -5.47
N VAL A 89 -6.26 5.07 -4.88
CA VAL A 89 -5.15 5.68 -5.62
C VAL A 89 -4.37 4.61 -6.39
N VAL A 90 -3.99 3.51 -5.74
CA VAL A 90 -3.28 2.40 -6.37
C VAL A 90 -4.05 1.85 -7.57
N GLU A 91 -5.35 1.61 -7.40
CA GLU A 91 -6.18 1.09 -8.48
C GLU A 91 -6.20 2.03 -9.68
N LYS A 92 -6.33 3.35 -9.45
CA LYS A 92 -6.24 4.35 -10.52
C LYS A 92 -4.88 4.39 -11.19
N MET A 93 -3.80 4.27 -10.43
CA MET A 93 -2.44 4.25 -10.99
C MET A 93 -2.20 2.99 -11.84
N LEU A 94 -2.77 1.84 -11.44
CA LEU A 94 -2.72 0.58 -12.20
C LEU A 94 -3.74 0.51 -13.35
N ASP A 95 -4.78 1.33 -13.35
CA ASP A 95 -5.65 1.54 -14.51
C ASP A 95 -4.93 2.36 -15.59
N ALA A 96 -4.14 3.35 -15.19
CA ALA A 96 -3.36 4.18 -16.10
C ALA A 96 -2.12 3.45 -16.67
N ASP A 97 -1.35 2.75 -15.84
CA ASP A 97 -0.23 1.89 -16.27
C ASP A 97 -0.29 0.56 -15.50
N SER A 98 -0.92 -0.43 -16.11
CA SER A 98 -1.10 -1.76 -15.51
C SER A 98 0.22 -2.49 -15.25
N ARG A 99 1.33 -2.08 -15.87
CA ARG A 99 2.65 -2.67 -15.69
C ARG A 99 3.53 -1.89 -14.71
N ASN A 100 3.01 -0.84 -14.07
CA ASN A 100 3.78 -0.04 -13.12
C ASN A 100 4.18 -0.87 -11.88
N PHE A 101 5.45 -1.28 -11.85
CA PHE A 101 6.00 -2.07 -10.76
C PHE A 101 5.91 -1.39 -9.39
N GLN A 102 6.09 -0.07 -9.32
CA GLN A 102 6.01 0.67 -8.06
C GLN A 102 4.59 0.68 -7.51
N ALA A 103 3.60 0.87 -8.38
CA ALA A 103 2.19 0.79 -7.98
C ALA A 103 1.81 -0.62 -7.49
N TRP A 104 2.30 -1.69 -8.13
CA TRP A 104 2.10 -3.05 -7.63
C TRP A 104 2.81 -3.33 -6.30
N ASN A 105 4.02 -2.81 -6.10
CA ASN A 105 4.71 -2.89 -4.81
C ASN A 105 3.93 -2.16 -3.71
N TYR A 106 3.46 -0.95 -4.01
CA TYR A 106 2.68 -0.15 -3.09
C TYR A 106 1.31 -0.80 -2.80
N ARG A 107 0.65 -1.44 -3.78
CA ARG A 107 -0.56 -2.26 -3.56
C ARG A 107 -0.36 -3.30 -2.47
N ARG A 108 0.73 -4.08 -2.56
CA ARG A 108 1.06 -5.11 -1.54
C ARG A 108 1.25 -4.50 -0.16
N TYR A 109 1.93 -3.36 -0.09
CA TYR A 109 2.12 -2.64 1.16
C TYR A 109 0.78 -2.19 1.75
N VAL A 110 -0.09 -1.58 0.95
CA VAL A 110 -1.42 -1.14 1.41
C VAL A 110 -2.22 -2.35 1.89
N LEU A 111 -2.35 -3.42 1.09
CA LEU A 111 -3.08 -4.64 1.45
C LEU A 111 -2.60 -5.24 2.78
N ALA A 112 -1.29 -5.29 3.00
CA ALA A 112 -0.73 -5.84 4.24
C ALA A 112 -0.96 -4.96 5.47
N GLY A 113 -1.16 -3.65 5.29
CA GLY A 113 -1.34 -2.70 6.38
C GLY A 113 -2.79 -2.28 6.65
N MET A 114 -3.76 -2.73 5.84
CA MET A 114 -5.17 -2.35 5.98
C MET A 114 -5.71 -2.79 7.35
N PRO A 115 -6.35 -1.90 8.13
CA PRO A 115 -6.99 -2.29 9.39
C PRO A 115 -8.12 -3.30 9.18
N VAL A 116 -8.85 -3.18 8.05
CA VAL A 116 -9.86 -4.14 7.62
C VAL A 116 -9.33 -4.88 6.40
N PRO A 117 -8.92 -6.15 6.54
CA PRO A 117 -8.39 -6.92 5.42
C PRO A 117 -9.43 -7.09 4.32
N ARG A 118 -9.01 -6.90 3.06
CA ARG A 118 -9.82 -7.30 1.91
C ARG A 118 -9.86 -8.82 1.78
N SER A 119 -10.98 -9.34 1.29
CA SER A 119 -11.11 -10.78 1.06
C SER A 119 -10.14 -11.25 -0.02
N GLU A 120 -9.56 -12.42 0.15
CA GLU A 120 -8.61 -13.00 -0.82
C GLU A 120 -9.29 -13.21 -2.19
N THR A 121 -10.58 -13.54 -2.20
CA THR A 121 -11.41 -13.64 -3.41
C THR A 121 -11.45 -12.33 -4.19
N SER A 122 -11.54 -11.18 -3.51
CA SER A 122 -11.55 -9.88 -4.17
C SER A 122 -10.21 -9.57 -4.87
N GLU A 123 -9.09 -9.93 -4.24
CA GLU A 123 -7.76 -9.75 -4.85
C GLU A 123 -7.49 -10.74 -5.99
N LEU A 124 -7.97 -11.98 -5.87
CA LEU A 124 -7.94 -12.94 -6.98
C LEU A 124 -8.74 -12.43 -8.17
N ALA A 125 -9.95 -11.92 -7.95
CA ALA A 125 -10.76 -11.31 -9.01
C ALA A 125 -10.06 -10.08 -9.63
N TYR A 126 -9.43 -9.23 -8.82
CA TYR A 126 -8.67 -8.08 -9.31
C TYR A 126 -7.50 -8.50 -10.22
N THR A 127 -6.69 -9.48 -9.79
CA THR A 127 -5.58 -9.98 -10.60
C THR A 127 -6.05 -10.67 -11.88
N THR A 128 -7.14 -11.44 -11.83
CA THR A 128 -7.79 -12.03 -13.02
C THR A 128 -8.12 -10.93 -14.03
N LYS A 129 -8.85 -9.88 -13.62
CA LYS A 129 -9.21 -8.76 -14.49
C LYS A 129 -7.99 -8.08 -15.12
N LYS A 130 -6.92 -7.87 -14.35
CA LYS A 130 -5.68 -7.24 -14.85
C LYS A 130 -4.91 -8.12 -15.84
N ILE A 131 -4.93 -9.44 -15.64
CA ILE A 131 -4.33 -10.42 -16.55
C ILE A 131 -5.14 -10.53 -17.84
N GLU A 132 -6.46 -10.61 -17.76
CA GLU A 132 -7.34 -10.68 -18.94
C GLU A 132 -7.23 -9.42 -19.80
N SER A 133 -7.11 -8.25 -19.17
CA SER A 133 -6.90 -6.99 -19.88
C SER A 133 -5.50 -6.87 -20.50
N ASN A 134 -4.47 -7.49 -19.92
CA ASN A 134 -3.11 -7.50 -20.45
C ASN A 134 -2.38 -8.77 -19.99
N PHE A 135 -2.40 -9.80 -20.83
CA PHE A 135 -1.84 -11.11 -20.49
C PHE A 135 -0.33 -11.06 -20.20
N SER A 136 0.40 -10.12 -20.82
CA SER A 136 1.83 -9.91 -20.59
C SER A 136 2.15 -9.11 -19.33
N ASN A 137 1.17 -8.83 -18.48
CA ASN A 137 1.38 -8.14 -17.21
C ASN A 137 1.98 -9.08 -16.15
N PHE A 138 3.31 -9.26 -16.20
CA PHE A 138 4.03 -10.10 -15.23
C PHE A 138 3.85 -9.65 -13.77
N SER A 139 3.62 -8.36 -13.53
CA SER A 139 3.38 -7.86 -12.17
C SER A 139 2.06 -8.36 -11.59
N ALA A 140 1.02 -8.49 -12.42
CA ALA A 140 -0.26 -9.08 -12.02
C ALA A 140 -0.14 -10.58 -11.78
N TRP A 141 0.59 -11.30 -12.65
CA TRP A 141 0.90 -12.72 -12.44
C TRP A 141 1.68 -12.95 -11.15
N HIS A 142 2.71 -12.15 -10.89
CA HIS A 142 3.49 -12.23 -9.65
C HIS A 142 2.62 -12.01 -8.40
N GLN A 143 1.73 -11.01 -8.44
CA GLN A 143 0.77 -10.80 -7.36
C GLN A 143 -0.12 -12.02 -7.14
N ARG A 144 -0.67 -12.59 -8.23
CA ARG A 144 -1.53 -13.76 -8.17
C ARG A 144 -0.81 -14.97 -7.59
N SER A 145 0.42 -15.23 -8.02
CA SER A 145 1.24 -16.34 -7.48
C SER A 145 1.43 -16.21 -5.97
N LYS A 146 1.74 -15.01 -5.46
CA LYS A 146 1.86 -14.77 -4.01
C LYS A 146 0.55 -15.04 -3.26
N MET A 147 -0.58 -14.61 -3.80
CA MET A 147 -1.90 -14.86 -3.19
C MET A 147 -2.21 -16.35 -3.13
N LEU A 148 -1.98 -17.09 -4.23
CA LEU A 148 -2.20 -18.54 -4.26
C LEU A 148 -1.31 -19.28 -3.28
N THR A 149 -0.03 -18.90 -3.17
CA THR A 149 0.87 -19.47 -2.16
C THR A 149 0.34 -19.25 -0.75
N SER A 150 -0.08 -18.02 -0.43
CA SER A 150 -0.67 -17.70 0.88
C SER A 150 -1.91 -18.56 1.19
N LEU A 151 -2.78 -18.76 0.21
CA LEU A 151 -4.02 -19.55 0.33
C LEU A 151 -3.76 -21.05 0.48
N TRP A 152 -2.71 -21.56 -0.15
CA TRP A 152 -2.27 -22.94 0.02
C TRP A 152 -1.66 -23.16 1.40
N ASP A 153 -0.83 -22.22 1.85
CA ASP A 153 -0.19 -22.27 3.17
C ASP A 153 -1.21 -22.16 4.31
N SER A 154 -2.30 -21.40 4.12
CA SER A 154 -3.41 -21.29 5.08
C SER A 154 -4.35 -22.50 5.06
N GLY A 155 -4.21 -23.42 4.10
CA GLY A 155 -5.13 -24.55 3.89
C GLY A 155 -6.50 -24.14 3.34
N SER A 156 -6.68 -22.88 2.92
CA SER A 156 -7.93 -22.37 2.38
C SER A 156 -8.20 -22.87 0.94
N LEU A 157 -7.17 -23.29 0.22
CA LEU A 157 -7.27 -23.91 -1.11
C LEU A 157 -6.43 -25.18 -1.19
N ASP A 158 -6.94 -26.18 -1.91
CA ASP A 158 -6.21 -27.40 -2.23
C ASP A 158 -5.21 -27.16 -3.39
N PRO A 159 -3.89 -27.37 -3.18
CA PRO A 159 -2.88 -27.18 -4.21
C PRO A 159 -3.02 -28.12 -5.41
N VAL A 160 -3.58 -29.31 -5.23
CA VAL A 160 -3.72 -30.31 -6.31
C VAL A 160 -4.87 -29.89 -7.23
N LYS A 161 -6.06 -29.66 -6.67
CA LYS A 161 -7.22 -29.19 -7.43
C LYS A 161 -6.95 -27.88 -8.16
N SER A 162 -6.33 -26.91 -7.47
CA SER A 162 -6.01 -25.62 -8.07
C SER A 162 -4.99 -25.69 -9.22
N LYS A 163 -4.10 -26.70 -9.24
CA LYS A 163 -3.18 -26.95 -10.37
C LYS A 163 -3.86 -27.68 -11.53
N GLU A 164 -4.77 -28.60 -11.24
CA GLU A 164 -5.55 -29.36 -12.23
C GLU A 164 -6.56 -28.46 -12.97
N ASP A 165 -7.24 -27.56 -12.25
CA ASP A 165 -8.08 -26.51 -12.81
C ASP A 165 -7.29 -25.48 -13.64
N GLY A 166 -5.96 -25.60 -13.64
CA GLY A 166 -5.05 -24.71 -14.36
C GLY A 166 -5.07 -24.81 -15.88
N GLY A 167 -5.89 -25.70 -16.47
CA GLY A 167 -6.28 -25.60 -17.87
C GLY A 167 -7.37 -24.55 -18.14
N SER A 168 -8.06 -24.08 -17.09
CA SER A 168 -9.30 -23.28 -17.12
C SER A 168 -9.20 -22.02 -16.25
N TRP A 169 -8.02 -21.39 -16.16
CA TRP A 169 -7.78 -20.22 -15.28
C TRP A 169 -8.68 -19.01 -15.55
N VAL A 170 -9.24 -18.88 -16.76
CA VAL A 170 -10.10 -17.76 -17.16
C VAL A 170 -11.58 -18.01 -16.82
N GLN A 171 -12.03 -19.27 -16.74
CA GLN A 171 -13.45 -19.57 -16.58
C GLN A 171 -13.84 -19.96 -15.14
N THR A 172 -13.00 -20.68 -14.40
CA THR A 172 -13.45 -21.31 -13.15
C THR A 172 -13.60 -20.33 -11.98
N ILE A 173 -12.83 -19.23 -11.93
CA ILE A 173 -12.98 -18.22 -10.85
C ILE A 173 -14.19 -17.31 -11.08
N VAL A 174 -14.62 -17.11 -12.34
CA VAL A 174 -15.87 -16.39 -12.64
C VAL A 174 -17.08 -17.21 -12.18
N SER A 175 -17.03 -18.54 -12.27
CA SER A 175 -18.13 -19.42 -11.83
C SER A 175 -18.30 -19.51 -10.32
N LEU A 176 -17.24 -19.34 -9.52
CA LEU A 176 -17.33 -19.35 -8.05
C LEU A 176 -17.75 -18.00 -7.46
N ALA A 177 -17.57 -16.89 -8.19
CA ALA A 177 -18.03 -15.56 -7.75
C ALA A 177 -19.51 -15.27 -8.07
N LEU A 178 -20.18 -16.14 -8.84
CA LEU A 178 -21.58 -16.01 -9.23
C LEU A 178 -22.54 -16.92 -8.43
N LEU A 179 -22.06 -17.59 -7.38
CA LEU A 179 -22.85 -18.49 -6.53
C LEU A 179 -22.90 -18.07 -5.05
N VAL A 180 -22.86 -16.77 -4.78
CA VAL A 180 -23.35 -16.16 -3.52
C VAL A 180 -24.19 -14.93 -3.87
#